data_AF-A0A9W7PS23-F1
#
_entry.id   AF-A0A9W7PS23-F1
#
_cell.length_a   1.000
_cell.length_b   1.000
_cell.length_c   1.000
_cell.angle_alpha   90.00
_cell.angle_beta   90.00
_cell.angle_gamma   90.00
#
_symmetry.space_group_name_H-M   'P 1'
#
loop_
_entity.id
_entity.type
_entity.pdbx_description
1 polymer ?
#
loop_
_entity_poly.entity_id
_entity_poly.type
_entity_poly.pdbx_seq_one_letter_code
_entity_poly.pdbx_strand_id
1 'polypeptide(L)'
;MLGINVKKTNEELIISWRLAEITIPLRDVIEVTEDATYAGVEDVDVIRIGAAYGTTDRILIKTVKQNYILFTTNKVAILNAIQT
;
A
#
# COMPACT_ATOMS: atom_id res chain seq x y z
N MET A 1 14.89 -8.44 -6.12
CA MET A 1 13.44 -8.42 -5.82
C MET A 1 12.91 -7.04 -6.21
N LEU A 2 12.00 -6.92 -7.19
CA LEU A 2 11.48 -5.64 -7.71
C LEU A 2 10.16 -5.21 -7.03
N GLY A 3 9.91 -5.73 -5.81
CA GLY A 3 8.65 -5.55 -5.08
C GLY A 3 8.62 -4.29 -4.23
N ILE A 4 7.43 -3.94 -3.77
CA ILE A 4 7.21 -2.90 -2.78
C ILE A 4 7.81 -3.35 -1.45
N ASN A 5 8.50 -2.45 -0.75
CA ASN A 5 8.86 -2.61 0.65
C ASN A 5 7.95 -1.75 1.52
N VAL A 6 7.48 -2.31 2.62
CA VAL A 6 6.66 -1.59 3.60
C VAL A 6 7.31 -1.75 4.97
N LYS A 7 7.52 -0.63 5.64
CA LYS A 7 8.06 -0.56 6.99
C LYS A 7 7.14 0.32 7.83
N LYS A 8 6.75 -0.17 9.00
CA LYS A 8 6.04 0.62 10.00
C LYS A 8 7.00 1.05 11.10
N THR A 9 6.87 2.31 11.53
CA THR A 9 7.51 2.86 12.73
C THR A 9 6.44 3.12 13.79
N ASN A 10 6.79 3.77 14.90
CA ASN A 10 5.81 4.17 15.90
C ASN A 10 4.85 5.26 15.40
N GLU A 11 5.23 6.02 14.38
CA GLU A 11 4.50 7.21 13.93
C GLU A 11 4.09 7.15 12.45
N GLU A 12 4.79 6.36 11.64
CA GLU A 12 4.69 6.42 10.19
C GLU A 12 4.67 5.04 9.54
N LEU A 13 3.97 4.95 8.42
CA LEU A 13 4.04 3.88 7.45
C LEU A 13 4.88 4.36 6.26
N ILE A 14 6.02 3.71 6.04
CA ILE A 14 6.97 4.03 4.98
C ILE A 14 6.85 2.97 3.89
N ILE A 15 6.59 3.42 2.66
CA ILE A 15 6.40 2.59 1.49
C ILE A 15 7.48 2.96 0.47
N SER A 16 8.36 2.01 0.16
CA SER A 16 9.46 2.23 -0.79
C SER A 16 9.25 1.37 -2.03
N TRP A 17 9.33 1.99 -3.20
CA TRP A 17 9.28 1.30 -4.48
C TRP A 17 10.22 1.96 -5.50
N ARG A 18 11.20 1.18 -5.99
CA ARG A 18 12.30 1.68 -6.84
C ARG A 18 13.02 2.84 -6.15
N LEU A 19 12.96 4.04 -6.73
CA LEU A 19 13.60 5.26 -6.21
C LEU A 19 12.61 6.16 -5.46
N ALA A 20 11.34 5.77 -5.37
CA ALA A 20 10.31 6.53 -4.68
C ALA A 20 10.13 6.02 -3.26
N GLU A 21 9.93 6.96 -2.33
CA GLU A 21 9.54 6.70 -0.96
C GLU A 21 8.32 7.56 -0.62
N ILE A 22 7.35 6.94 0.03
CA ILE A 22 6.10 7.56 0.44
C ILE A 22 5.93 7.30 1.93
N THR A 23 5.79 8.37 2.68
CA THR A 23 5.61 8.33 4.14
C THR A 23 4.21 8.77 4.49
N ILE A 24 3.47 7.91 5.19
CA ILE A 24 2.10 8.15 5.62
C ILE A 24 2.09 8.18 7.16
N PRO A 25 1.72 9.30 7.81
CA PRO A 25 1.53 9.32 9.25
C PRO A 25 0.47 8.30 9.67
N LEU A 26 0.76 7.46 10.66
CA LEU A 26 -0.19 6.43 11.14
C LEU A 26 -1.48 7.02 11.67
N ARG A 27 -1.43 8.23 12.26
CA ARG A 27 -2.62 8.96 12.69
C ARG A 27 -3.57 9.34 11.55
N ASP A 28 -3.07 9.36 10.31
CA ASP A 28 -3.85 9.69 9.12
C ASP A 28 -4.42 8.40 8.47
N VAL A 29 -3.98 7.21 8.89
CA VAL A 29 -4.47 5.91 8.37
C VAL A 29 -5.82 5.57 9.00
N ILE A 30 -6.84 5.40 8.16
CA ILE A 30 -8.20 5.02 8.57
C ILE A 30 -8.35 3.51 8.58
N GLU A 31 -7.97 2.85 7.48
CA GLU A 31 -8.04 1.40 7.34
C GLU A 31 -7.03 0.88 6.33
N VAL A 32 -6.63 -0.38 6.52
CA VAL A 32 -5.83 -1.14 5.57
C VAL A 32 -6.56 -2.43 5.27
N THR A 33 -6.94 -2.64 4.01
CA THR A 33 -7.74 -3.79 3.58
C THR A 33 -7.16 -4.42 2.33
N GLU A 34 -7.42 -5.71 2.15
CA GLU A 34 -7.22 -6.33 0.84
C GLU A 34 -8.27 -5.79 -0.13
N ASP A 35 -7.84 -5.53 -1.36
CA ASP A 35 -8.74 -5.14 -2.44
C ASP A 35 -8.91 -6.34 -3.40
N ALA A 36 -10.14 -6.83 -3.47
CA ALA A 36 -10.51 -7.99 -4.27
C ALA A 36 -10.69 -7.66 -5.76
N THR A 37 -10.66 -6.38 -6.14
CA THR A 37 -10.81 -5.97 -7.54
C THR A 37 -9.51 -6.15 -8.32
N TYR A 38 -9.61 -6.51 -9.60
CA TYR A 38 -8.42 -6.71 -10.43
C TYR A 38 -7.72 -5.38 -10.77
N ALA A 39 -8.47 -4.32 -11.06
CA ALA A 39 -7.88 -3.02 -11.39
C ALA A 39 -7.48 -2.19 -10.16
N GLY A 40 -7.90 -2.62 -8.96
CA GLY A 40 -7.98 -1.76 -7.79
C GLY A 40 -9.32 -1.01 -7.72
N VAL A 41 -9.67 -0.48 -6.54
CA VAL A 41 -10.88 0.34 -6.33
C VAL A 41 -10.99 1.36 -7.45
N GLU A 42 -12.15 1.41 -8.10
CA GLU A 42 -12.51 2.40 -9.14
C GLU A 42 -12.79 3.77 -8.51
N ASP A 43 -11.86 4.25 -7.69
CA ASP A 43 -11.89 5.59 -7.16
C ASP A 43 -10.84 6.42 -7.91
N VAL A 44 -11.26 7.58 -8.41
CA VAL A 44 -10.51 8.40 -9.37
C VAL A 44 -9.26 8.99 -8.74
N ASP A 45 -9.27 9.15 -7.41
CA ASP A 45 -8.22 9.79 -6.62
C ASP A 45 -7.46 8.79 -5.75
N VAL A 46 -7.03 7.65 -6.31
CA VAL A 46 -6.16 6.68 -5.61
C VAL A 46 -4.76 6.68 -6.20
N ILE A 47 -3.74 6.88 -5.36
CA ILE A 47 -2.34 6.75 -5.77
C ILE A 47 -1.97 5.28 -5.89
N ARG A 48 -1.58 4.88 -7.10
CA ARG A 48 -1.16 3.52 -7.45
C ARG A 48 0.35 3.35 -7.28
N ILE A 49 0.76 2.41 -6.43
CA ILE A 49 2.16 2.13 -6.13
C ILE A 49 2.45 0.67 -6.48
N GLY A 50 3.55 0.42 -7.21
CA GLY A 50 3.93 -0.93 -7.65
C GLY A 50 3.62 -1.21 -9.11
N ALA A 51 3.91 -2.44 -9.54
CA ALA A 51 3.66 -2.88 -10.89
C ALA A 51 2.19 -3.32 -11.03
N ALA A 52 1.33 -2.47 -11.59
CA ALA A 52 -0.10 -2.77 -11.75
C ALA A 52 -0.40 -4.01 -12.61
N TYR A 53 0.54 -4.40 -13.47
CA TYR A 53 0.49 -5.61 -14.28
C TYR A 53 1.50 -6.64 -13.79
N GLY A 54 1.10 -7.91 -13.73
CA GLY A 54 1.95 -9.02 -13.28
C GLY A 54 1.96 -9.25 -11.77
N THR A 55 1.17 -8.49 -11.00
CA THR A 55 0.94 -8.72 -9.57
C THR A 55 -0.47 -9.22 -9.31
N THR A 56 -0.65 -10.11 -8.34
CA THR A 56 -1.94 -10.75 -8.04
C THR A 56 -2.66 -10.13 -6.85
N ASP A 57 -1.96 -9.42 -5.98
CA ASP A 57 -2.53 -8.88 -4.75
C ASP A 57 -2.59 -7.35 -4.79
N ARG A 58 -3.65 -6.83 -4.16
CA ARG A 58 -3.86 -5.40 -3.97
C ARG A 58 -4.14 -5.13 -2.50
N ILE A 59 -3.47 -4.14 -1.95
CA ILE A 59 -3.72 -3.65 -0.59
C ILE A 59 -4.13 -2.19 -0.69
N LEU A 60 -5.34 -1.89 -0.23
CA LEU A 60 -5.86 -0.53 -0.12
C LEU A 60 -5.48 0.03 1.25
N ILE A 61 -4.90 1.22 1.25
CA ILE A 61 -4.64 2.01 2.45
C ILE A 61 -5.50 3.26 2.33
N LYS A 62 -6.56 3.35 3.13
CA LYS A 62 -7.37 4.55 3.21
C LYS A 62 -6.78 5.50 4.23
N THR A 63 -6.69 6.77 3.86
CA THR A 63 -6.21 7.83 4.76
C THR A 63 -7.19 8.99 4.75
N VAL A 64 -7.00 9.93 5.67
CA VAL A 64 -7.80 11.15 5.75
C VAL A 64 -7.66 12.04 4.50
N LYS A 65 -6.50 12.00 3.83
CA LYS A 65 -6.17 12.94 2.75
C LYS A 65 -6.12 12.32 1.37
N GLN A 66 -5.52 11.13 1.26
CA GLN A 66 -5.19 10.50 -0.01
C GLN A 66 -5.17 8.98 0.15
N ASN A 67 -5.97 8.28 -0.66
CA ASN A 67 -5.97 6.83 -0.64
C ASN A 67 -4.80 6.28 -1.49
N TYR A 68 -4.28 5.12 -1.09
CA TYR A 68 -3.20 4.44 -1.79
C TYR A 68 -3.58 3.01 -2.07
N ILE A 69 -3.15 2.49 -3.22
CA ILE A 69 -3.26 1.07 -3.53
C ILE A 69 -1.89 0.50 -3.89
N LEU A 70 -1.53 -0.58 -3.20
CA LEU A 70 -0.27 -1.28 -3.39
C LEU A 70 -0.48 -2.51 -4.27
N PHE A 71 0.23 -2.56 -5.39
CA PHE A 71 0.29 -3.71 -6.28
C PHE A 71 1.46 -4.62 -5.90
N THR A 72 1.16 -5.83 -5.43
CA THR A 72 2.17 -6.74 -4.85
C THR A 72 1.88 -8.20 -5.18
N THR A 73 2.89 -9.04 -5.05
CA THR A 73 2.76 -10.52 -5.06
C THR A 73 3.04 -11.13 -3.68
N ASN A 74 3.20 -10.29 -2.66
CA ASN A 74 3.53 -10.71 -1.30
C ASN A 74 2.71 -9.90 -0.28
N LYS A 75 1.38 -10.00 -0.37
CA LYS A 75 0.49 -9.29 0.56
C LYS A 75 0.71 -9.68 2.01
N VAL A 76 1.01 -10.96 2.28
CA VAL A 76 1.17 -11.49 3.63
C VAL A 76 2.31 -10.78 4.36
N ALA A 77 3.48 -10.64 3.71
CA ALA A 77 4.60 -9.92 4.32
C ALA A 77 4.29 -8.45 4.61
N ILE A 78 3.57 -7.78 3.70
CA ILE A 78 3.19 -6.36 3.87
C ILE A 78 2.19 -6.20 5.01
N LEU A 79 1.13 -7.01 5.04
CA LEU A 79 0.13 -6.94 6.10
C LEU A 79 0.74 -7.24 7.47
N ASN A 80 1.64 -8.22 7.55
CA ASN A 80 2.38 -8.51 8.79
C ASN A 80 3.25 -7.31 9.22
N ALA A 81 3.93 -6.64 8.28
CA ALA A 81 4.73 -5.45 8.58
C ALA A 81 3.89 -4.26 9.09
N ILE A 82 2.60 -4.20 8.73
CA ILE A 82 1.67 -3.16 9.19
C ILE A 82 1.05 -3.54 10.55
N GLN A 83 0.83 -4.82 10.81
CA GLN A 83 0.24 -5.30 12.07
C GLN A 83 1.24 -5.36 13.23
N THR A 84 2.53 -5.55 12.93
CA THR A 84 3.62 -5.52 13.91
C THR A 84 3.86 -4.11 14.43
#